data_AF-A0A839IY63-F1
#
_entry.id   AF-A0A839IY63-F1
#
_cell.length_a   1.000
_cell.length_b   1.000
_cell.length_c   1.000
_cell.angle_alpha   90.00
_cell.angle_beta   90.00
_cell.angle_gamma   90.00
#
_symmetry.space_group_name_H-M   'P 1'
#
loop_
_entity.id
_entity.type
_entity.pdbx_description
1 polymer ?
#
loop_
_entity_poly.entity_id
_entity_poly.type
_entity_poly.pdbx_seq_one_letter_code
_entity_poly.pdbx_strand_id
1 'polypeptide(L)'
;MTEEEVTLSGQIAALIEAVGGWQSEAMKALQDALASAGGVDQAQLATLISQYLNSAGTLDNIATVVVQSEASTQKIQQEVDQHLAAPETLDNIATVVIQSAAGTQKIQQEVDQHLAAPETLAAVATAVVQSDSTAQQIQQLIDQYSAADVTDAVRHVLQYLPDTSGATGTTLADNYSNGQSVTFSPSGASTPSGAPVTWHLTDLVGVTAGSAEIPDGQSTQLTFTGPGSMTLTAMSNNVAAVPQVYTWGVSAGVMAKPSITSPTAGLTGVVLQPAITASAYSVSPTGYDTHQKSQFQALNTSGAVVWDSGEIAATTEIAVTTNWPAETELDIRVRYQGSVLGWGDWSALVRITTRTAGGLGYVYPDGGIGGPVVNGYQLIVAPYDQRSAVRHGLYYTDTTLLNIHRADLADPQSGWDNTNELINGYSDVRDNYGSTGPEAALYCRSLGADWFLPNKEELIAIFAVAAEIDAADTRQGLSDSSQYFWSSTEYDELKNWCVSPSDGYPDNTLHRMGMNQVLPVRREPV
;
A
#
# COMPACT_ATOMS: atom_id res chain seq x y z
N MET A 1 47.96 -13.55 -6.61
CA MET A 1 46.88 -14.37 -6.06
C MET A 1 47.18 -15.82 -6.34
N THR A 2 47.11 -16.67 -5.32
CA THR A 2 47.28 -18.12 -5.50
C THR A 2 46.00 -18.73 -6.08
N GLU A 3 46.09 -19.93 -6.67
CA GLU A 3 44.97 -20.64 -7.31
C GLU A 3 43.78 -20.89 -6.32
N GLU A 4 44.06 -20.92 -5.01
CA GLU A 4 43.06 -21.00 -3.94
C GLU A 4 42.20 -19.72 -3.81
N GLU A 5 42.77 -18.53 -4.01
CA GLU A 5 42.05 -17.24 -3.87
C GLU A 5 41.06 -17.01 -5.02
N VAL A 6 41.32 -17.58 -6.20
CA VAL A 6 40.42 -17.49 -7.37
C VAL A 6 39.19 -18.39 -7.18
N THR A 7 39.35 -19.52 -6.49
CA THR A 7 38.27 -20.50 -6.28
C THR A 7 37.26 -20.01 -5.23
N LEU A 8 37.75 -19.36 -4.18
CA LEU A 8 36.90 -18.79 -3.11
C LEU A 8 36.08 -17.60 -3.61
N SER A 9 36.67 -16.74 -4.47
CA SER A 9 35.97 -15.61 -5.08
C SER A 9 34.81 -16.07 -5.99
N GLY A 10 34.99 -17.18 -6.73
CA GLY A 10 33.94 -17.77 -7.55
C GLY A 10 32.79 -18.40 -6.74
N GLN A 11 33.09 -19.04 -5.61
CA GLN A 11 32.07 -19.61 -4.73
C GLN A 11 31.25 -18.53 -4.01
N ILE A 12 31.88 -17.41 -3.65
CA ILE A 12 31.20 -16.24 -3.07
C ILE A 12 30.27 -15.58 -4.09
N ALA A 13 30.68 -15.45 -5.35
CA ALA A 13 29.84 -14.91 -6.41
C ALA A 13 28.59 -15.78 -6.67
N ALA A 14 28.74 -17.11 -6.69
CA ALA A 14 27.61 -18.04 -6.85
C ALA A 14 26.63 -18.00 -5.67
N LEU A 15 27.13 -17.79 -4.45
CA LEU A 15 26.30 -17.64 -3.26
C LEU A 15 25.52 -16.31 -3.27
N ILE A 16 26.15 -15.23 -3.76
CA ILE A 16 25.51 -13.91 -3.93
C ILE A 16 24.39 -13.96 -4.97
N GLU A 17 24.57 -14.72 -6.06
CA GLU A 17 23.58 -14.88 -7.11
C GLU A 17 22.39 -15.75 -6.67
N ALA A 18 22.63 -16.76 -5.83
CA ALA A 18 21.59 -17.62 -5.25
C ALA A 18 20.70 -16.92 -4.21
N VAL A 19 21.14 -15.79 -3.64
CA VAL A 19 20.41 -15.01 -2.62
C VAL A 19 19.65 -13.83 -3.25
N GLY A 20 19.52 -13.80 -4.57
CA GLY A 20 18.77 -12.78 -5.31
C GLY A 20 17.34 -12.59 -4.81
N GLY A 21 17.11 -11.52 -4.06
CA GLY A 21 15.76 -11.05 -3.72
C GLY A 21 15.60 -10.04 -2.60
N TRP A 22 16.63 -9.75 -1.78
CA TRP A 22 16.50 -8.77 -0.68
C TRP A 22 17.68 -7.79 -0.68
N GLN A 23 17.38 -6.52 -0.92
CA GLN A 23 18.30 -5.37 -0.86
C GLN A 23 17.78 -4.40 0.24
N SER A 24 18.56 -3.57 0.93
CA SER A 24 19.82 -2.95 0.51
C SER A 24 20.70 -2.30 1.62
N GLU A 25 20.51 -2.49 2.92
CA GLU A 25 21.35 -1.74 3.90
C GLU A 25 22.53 -2.55 4.48
N ALA A 26 22.30 -3.81 4.83
CA ALA A 26 23.35 -4.66 5.42
C ALA A 26 24.46 -5.05 4.41
N MET A 27 24.08 -5.31 3.15
CA MET A 27 25.05 -5.63 2.07
C MET A 27 25.98 -4.44 1.78
N LYS A 28 25.44 -3.21 1.83
CA LYS A 28 26.18 -1.99 1.57
C LYS A 28 27.14 -1.67 2.72
N ALA A 29 26.70 -1.84 3.97
CA ALA A 29 27.56 -1.69 5.15
C ALA A 29 28.73 -2.69 5.16
N LEU A 30 28.50 -3.94 4.72
CA LEU A 30 29.55 -4.94 4.62
C LEU A 30 30.56 -4.64 3.49
N GLN A 31 30.07 -4.16 2.34
CA GLN A 31 30.92 -3.71 1.23
C GLN A 31 31.78 -2.49 1.61
N ASP A 32 31.21 -1.52 2.30
CA ASP A 32 31.92 -0.31 2.75
C ASP A 32 32.97 -0.66 3.83
N ALA A 33 32.69 -1.63 4.70
CA ALA A 33 33.64 -2.15 5.70
C ALA A 33 34.80 -2.93 5.06
N LEU A 34 34.54 -3.74 4.03
CA LEU A 34 35.61 -4.42 3.28
C LEU A 34 36.48 -3.46 2.47
N ALA A 35 35.88 -2.42 1.88
CA ALA A 35 36.59 -1.43 1.07
C ALA A 35 37.49 -0.51 1.90
N SER A 36 37.14 -0.23 3.16
CA SER A 36 37.90 0.66 4.05
C SER A 36 39.06 0.00 4.80
N ALA A 37 39.07 -1.33 4.93
CA ALA A 37 39.97 -2.01 5.86
C ALA A 37 41.29 -2.55 5.28
N GLY A 38 41.55 -2.44 3.97
CA GLY A 38 42.90 -2.70 3.41
C GLY A 38 43.53 -4.07 3.74
N GLY A 39 42.70 -5.10 3.91
CA GLY A 39 43.13 -6.47 4.28
C GLY A 39 42.68 -6.85 5.69
N VAL A 40 41.50 -7.47 5.80
CA VAL A 40 40.96 -7.97 7.08
C VAL A 40 41.51 -9.38 7.32
N ASP A 41 42.15 -9.59 8.48
CA ASP A 41 42.53 -10.92 8.97
C ASP A 41 41.26 -11.77 9.21
N GLN A 42 41.32 -13.05 8.84
CA GLN A 42 40.27 -14.05 9.02
C GLN A 42 39.68 -14.08 10.44
N ALA A 43 40.49 -13.76 11.46
CA ALA A 43 40.04 -13.66 12.84
C ALA A 43 39.11 -12.45 13.10
N GLN A 44 39.33 -11.31 12.42
CA GLN A 44 38.48 -10.13 12.54
C GLN A 44 37.14 -10.31 11.82
N LEU A 45 37.16 -11.00 10.67
CA LEU A 45 35.94 -11.35 9.94
C LEU A 45 35.07 -12.34 10.72
N ALA A 46 35.67 -13.37 11.33
CA ALA A 46 34.97 -14.30 12.22
C ALA A 46 34.36 -13.61 13.45
N THR A 47 35.04 -12.59 13.98
CA THR A 47 34.55 -11.78 15.11
C THR A 47 33.35 -10.93 14.72
N LEU A 48 33.39 -10.28 13.55
CA LEU A 48 32.27 -9.47 13.04
C LEU A 48 31.03 -10.33 12.75
N ILE A 49 31.23 -11.49 12.14
CA ILE A 49 30.15 -12.46 11.85
C ILE A 49 29.53 -12.96 13.16
N SER A 50 30.36 -13.28 14.16
CA SER A 50 29.86 -13.72 15.48
C SER A 50 29.11 -12.61 16.23
N GLN A 51 29.55 -11.35 16.14
CA GLN A 51 28.83 -10.22 16.74
C GLN A 51 27.48 -9.97 16.07
N TYR A 52 27.40 -10.14 14.74
CA TYR A 52 26.16 -9.96 13.99
C TYR A 52 25.15 -11.09 14.22
N LEU A 53 25.61 -12.34 14.29
CA LEU A 53 24.75 -13.48 14.62
C LEU A 53 24.18 -13.40 16.05
N ASN A 54 24.92 -12.79 16.97
CA ASN A 54 24.48 -12.55 18.35
C ASN A 54 23.53 -11.33 18.48
N SER A 55 23.60 -10.33 17.60
CA SER A 55 22.73 -9.15 17.67
C SER A 55 21.37 -9.34 16.97
N ALA A 56 21.24 -10.34 16.09
CA ALA A 56 20.03 -10.59 15.32
C ALA A 56 18.91 -11.35 16.07
N GLY A 57 19.11 -11.77 17.33
CA GLY A 57 18.04 -12.33 18.18
C GLY A 57 17.28 -13.54 17.61
N THR A 58 17.83 -14.23 16.61
CA THR A 58 17.11 -15.24 15.80
C THR A 58 17.62 -16.68 16.01
N LEU A 59 18.54 -16.91 16.95
CA LEU A 59 19.06 -18.26 17.22
C LEU A 59 18.26 -19.06 18.26
N ASP A 60 17.57 -18.41 19.22
CA ASP A 60 16.78 -19.14 20.23
C ASP A 60 15.51 -19.79 19.66
N ASN A 61 14.92 -19.22 18.60
CA ASN A 61 13.69 -19.77 18.00
C ASN A 61 13.96 -20.85 16.93
N ILE A 62 15.14 -20.86 16.30
CA ILE A 62 15.48 -21.89 15.30
C ILE A 62 16.11 -23.12 15.97
N ALA A 63 16.95 -22.93 17.01
CA ALA A 63 17.51 -24.05 17.76
C ALA A 63 16.41 -24.86 18.49
N THR A 64 15.35 -24.21 18.96
CA THR A 64 14.23 -24.90 19.64
C THR A 64 13.35 -25.70 18.67
N VAL A 65 13.17 -25.22 17.44
CA VAL A 65 12.36 -25.91 16.41
C VAL A 65 13.12 -27.08 15.76
N VAL A 66 14.43 -26.92 15.52
CA VAL A 66 15.26 -28.00 14.94
C VAL A 66 15.45 -29.14 15.95
N VAL A 67 15.72 -28.84 17.23
CA VAL A 67 15.89 -29.87 18.28
C VAL A 67 14.58 -30.61 18.58
N GLN A 68 13.40 -29.98 18.44
CA GLN A 68 12.12 -30.67 18.60
C GLN A 68 11.76 -31.57 17.41
N SER A 69 12.23 -31.25 16.20
CA SER A 69 11.98 -32.07 14.99
C SER A 69 12.87 -33.32 14.92
N GLU A 70 14.13 -33.23 15.34
CA GLU A 70 15.05 -34.37 15.36
C GLU A 70 14.73 -35.36 16.50
N ALA A 71 14.33 -34.86 17.67
CA ALA A 71 13.91 -35.72 18.79
C ALA A 71 12.61 -36.49 18.49
N SER A 72 11.69 -35.91 17.73
CA SER A 72 10.44 -36.57 17.32
C SER A 72 10.67 -37.63 16.24
N THR A 73 11.60 -37.38 15.32
CA THR A 73 11.95 -38.31 14.24
C THR A 73 12.76 -39.50 14.77
N GLN A 74 13.67 -39.28 15.74
CA GLN A 74 14.39 -40.37 16.40
C GLN A 74 13.49 -41.22 17.30
N LYS A 75 12.48 -40.63 17.95
CA LYS A 75 11.51 -41.39 18.76
C LYS A 75 10.60 -42.29 17.91
N ILE A 76 10.14 -41.79 16.75
CA ILE A 76 9.36 -42.58 15.80
C ILE A 76 10.20 -43.70 15.17
N GLN A 77 11.46 -43.41 14.81
CA GLN A 77 12.36 -44.44 14.29
C GLN A 77 12.70 -45.50 15.35
N GLN A 78 12.86 -45.11 16.61
CA GLN A 78 13.13 -46.02 17.72
C GLN A 78 11.91 -46.88 18.11
N GLU A 79 10.69 -46.36 17.99
CA GLU A 79 9.44 -47.12 18.19
C GLU A 79 9.17 -48.10 17.02
N VAL A 80 9.50 -47.70 15.78
CA VAL A 80 9.43 -48.57 14.59
C VAL A 80 10.48 -49.69 14.67
N ASP A 81 11.70 -49.39 15.08
CA ASP A 81 12.76 -50.38 15.22
C ASP A 81 12.55 -51.31 16.43
N GLN A 82 11.91 -50.83 17.52
CA GLN A 82 11.47 -51.68 18.64
C GLN A 82 10.29 -52.60 18.28
N HIS A 83 9.43 -52.23 17.33
CA HIS A 83 8.37 -53.12 16.83
C HIS A 83 8.85 -54.12 15.78
N LEU A 84 9.99 -53.89 15.13
CA LEU A 84 10.55 -54.80 14.12
C LEU A 84 11.62 -55.78 14.67
N ALA A 85 12.03 -55.65 15.94
CA ALA A 85 13.14 -56.42 16.51
C ALA A 85 12.79 -57.32 17.72
N ALA A 86 11.57 -57.87 17.81
CA ALA A 86 11.23 -58.88 18.81
C ALA A 86 11.08 -60.29 18.16
N PRO A 87 12.08 -61.18 18.31
CA PRO A 87 12.03 -62.53 17.75
C PRO A 87 11.49 -63.52 18.79
N GLU A 88 10.20 -63.47 19.13
CA GLU A 88 9.54 -64.62 19.78
C GLU A 88 8.06 -64.72 19.35
N THR A 89 7.64 -65.96 19.12
CA THR A 89 6.28 -66.46 18.81
C THR A 89 5.85 -66.50 17.34
N LEU A 90 6.67 -67.15 16.51
CA LEU A 90 6.30 -67.67 15.19
C LEU A 90 5.85 -69.15 15.25
N ASP A 91 5.32 -69.62 16.39
CA ASP A 91 5.01 -71.05 16.59
C ASP A 91 3.60 -71.37 17.14
N ASN A 92 2.65 -70.43 17.08
CA ASN A 92 1.25 -70.68 17.52
C ASN A 92 0.16 -70.37 16.47
N ILE A 93 0.52 -70.16 15.19
CA ILE A 93 -0.45 -70.00 14.10
C ILE A 93 -0.31 -71.14 13.09
N ALA A 94 -0.22 -72.39 13.59
CA ALA A 94 -0.29 -73.59 12.75
C ALA A 94 -1.38 -74.59 13.18
N THR A 95 -2.09 -74.34 14.29
CA THR A 95 -3.07 -75.31 14.85
C THR A 95 -4.50 -74.76 14.96
N VAL A 96 -4.85 -73.73 14.20
CA VAL A 96 -6.25 -73.24 14.08
C VAL A 96 -6.78 -73.33 12.63
N VAL A 97 -5.96 -73.78 11.68
CA VAL A 97 -6.34 -73.88 10.26
C VAL A 97 -6.98 -75.22 9.88
N ILE A 98 -7.17 -76.15 10.82
CA ILE A 98 -7.86 -77.43 10.56
C ILE A 98 -9.05 -77.58 11.50
N GLN A 99 -10.02 -76.65 11.45
CA GLN A 99 -11.38 -76.91 11.94
C GLN A 99 -12.48 -75.93 11.45
N SER A 100 -12.26 -75.11 10.42
CA SER A 100 -13.31 -74.24 9.83
C SER A 100 -13.82 -74.67 8.45
N ALA A 101 -13.28 -75.73 7.84
CA ALA A 101 -13.70 -76.19 6.51
C ALA A 101 -15.08 -76.88 6.47
N ALA A 102 -15.74 -77.11 7.62
CA ALA A 102 -17.09 -77.69 7.68
C ALA A 102 -18.20 -76.66 7.95
N GLY A 103 -17.85 -75.40 8.26
CA GLY A 103 -18.84 -74.33 8.52
C GLY A 103 -19.32 -73.60 7.26
N THR A 104 -18.50 -73.55 6.22
CA THR A 104 -18.76 -72.73 5.03
C THR A 104 -19.80 -73.34 4.09
N GLN A 105 -19.97 -74.67 4.08
CA GLN A 105 -21.00 -75.32 3.24
C GLN A 105 -22.42 -75.16 3.80
N LYS A 106 -22.59 -74.98 5.12
CA LYS A 106 -23.91 -74.79 5.73
C LYS A 106 -24.44 -73.37 5.54
N ILE A 107 -23.55 -72.37 5.56
CA ILE A 107 -23.89 -70.96 5.31
C ILE A 107 -24.22 -70.75 3.83
N GLN A 108 -23.49 -71.37 2.90
CA GLN A 108 -23.80 -71.27 1.47
C GLN A 108 -25.18 -71.89 1.15
N GLN A 109 -25.55 -72.99 1.82
CA GLN A 109 -26.83 -73.65 1.61
C GLN A 109 -28.03 -72.88 2.20
N GLU A 110 -27.82 -72.11 3.28
CA GLU A 110 -28.84 -71.22 3.87
C GLU A 110 -28.98 -69.89 3.08
N VAL A 111 -27.89 -69.39 2.49
CA VAL A 111 -27.91 -68.21 1.59
C VAL A 111 -28.62 -68.53 0.27
N ASP A 112 -28.39 -69.72 -0.30
CA ASP A 112 -29.06 -70.15 -1.53
C ASP A 112 -30.56 -70.43 -1.31
N GLN A 113 -30.99 -70.79 -0.09
CA GLN A 113 -32.41 -70.94 0.26
C GLN A 113 -33.14 -69.61 0.50
N HIS A 114 -32.43 -68.53 0.89
CA HIS A 114 -33.03 -67.22 1.12
C HIS A 114 -33.12 -66.31 -0.12
N LEU A 115 -32.36 -66.61 -1.18
CA LEU A 115 -32.38 -65.87 -2.45
C LEU A 115 -33.52 -66.26 -3.42
N ALA A 116 -34.39 -67.20 -3.05
CA ALA A 116 -35.52 -67.65 -3.88
C ALA A 116 -36.86 -66.93 -3.63
N ALA A 117 -36.89 -65.88 -2.80
CA ALA A 117 -38.11 -65.10 -2.51
C ALA A 117 -37.99 -63.65 -3.06
N PRO A 118 -38.84 -63.21 -4.00
CA PRO A 118 -38.71 -61.91 -4.68
C PRO A 118 -38.92 -60.66 -3.81
N GLU A 119 -39.38 -60.79 -2.57
CA GLU A 119 -39.84 -59.63 -1.77
C GLU A 119 -38.75 -58.97 -0.89
N THR A 120 -37.54 -59.52 -0.83
CA THR A 120 -36.46 -58.99 0.04
C THR A 120 -35.44 -58.09 -0.67
N LEU A 121 -35.43 -58.00 -2.01
CA LEU A 121 -34.44 -57.17 -2.73
C LEU A 121 -34.66 -55.65 -2.53
N ALA A 122 -35.91 -55.21 -2.32
CA ALA A 122 -36.22 -53.79 -2.10
C ALA A 122 -35.81 -53.28 -0.71
N ALA A 123 -35.75 -54.16 0.30
CA ALA A 123 -35.34 -53.81 1.66
C ALA A 123 -33.82 -53.69 1.81
N VAL A 124 -33.06 -54.49 1.05
CA VAL A 124 -31.58 -54.45 1.08
C VAL A 124 -31.03 -53.21 0.37
N ALA A 125 -31.67 -52.76 -0.72
CA ALA A 125 -31.25 -51.56 -1.45
C ALA A 125 -31.37 -50.26 -0.61
N THR A 126 -32.25 -50.24 0.39
CA THR A 126 -32.45 -49.06 1.26
C THR A 126 -31.42 -48.98 2.40
N ALA A 127 -30.73 -50.08 2.73
CA ALA A 127 -29.80 -50.14 3.87
C ALA A 127 -28.32 -49.83 3.54
N VAL A 128 -27.96 -49.68 2.26
CA VAL A 128 -26.54 -49.65 1.81
C VAL A 128 -25.97 -48.23 1.61
N VAL A 129 -26.72 -47.16 1.91
CA VAL A 129 -26.30 -45.76 1.61
C VAL A 129 -25.41 -45.11 2.69
N GLN A 130 -24.84 -45.84 3.64
CA GLN A 130 -23.94 -45.23 4.66
C GLN A 130 -22.72 -46.12 5.01
N SER A 131 -21.61 -46.00 4.26
CA SER A 131 -20.20 -46.06 4.73
C SER A 131 -19.21 -46.25 3.57
N ASP A 132 -17.99 -45.72 3.72
CA ASP A 132 -16.84 -45.75 2.79
C ASP A 132 -16.31 -47.15 2.37
N SER A 133 -17.04 -48.23 2.64
CA SER A 133 -16.69 -49.60 2.24
C SER A 133 -17.12 -49.96 0.80
N THR A 134 -17.72 -49.01 0.08
CA THR A 134 -18.46 -49.26 -1.16
C THR A 134 -17.57 -49.66 -2.34
N ALA A 135 -16.36 -49.09 -2.47
CA ALA A 135 -15.50 -49.36 -3.63
C ALA A 135 -14.98 -50.81 -3.67
N GLN A 136 -14.65 -51.39 -2.51
CA GLN A 136 -14.15 -52.78 -2.43
C GLN A 136 -15.26 -53.82 -2.56
N GLN A 137 -16.45 -53.54 -2.04
CA GLN A 137 -17.60 -54.43 -2.18
C GLN A 137 -18.17 -54.41 -3.60
N ILE A 138 -18.15 -53.26 -4.28
CA ILE A 138 -18.50 -53.16 -5.71
C ILE A 138 -17.51 -53.96 -6.57
N GLN A 139 -16.20 -53.91 -6.28
CA GLN A 139 -15.21 -54.69 -7.02
C GLN A 139 -15.39 -56.21 -6.81
N GLN A 140 -15.72 -56.65 -5.60
CA GLN A 140 -16.03 -58.06 -5.33
C GLN A 140 -17.30 -58.54 -6.06
N LEU A 141 -18.32 -57.68 -6.19
CA LEU A 141 -19.54 -57.99 -6.96
C LEU A 141 -19.28 -58.03 -8.47
N ILE A 142 -18.38 -57.17 -8.99
CA ILE A 142 -17.94 -57.18 -10.39
C ILE A 142 -17.17 -58.47 -10.71
N ASP A 143 -16.37 -58.97 -9.77
CA ASP A 143 -15.56 -60.18 -9.96
C ASP A 143 -16.38 -61.48 -9.85
N GLN A 144 -17.57 -61.44 -9.23
CA GLN A 144 -18.41 -62.62 -8.96
C GLN A 144 -19.49 -62.90 -10.03
N TYR A 145 -19.80 -61.93 -10.89
CA TYR A 145 -20.85 -62.05 -11.92
C TYR A 145 -20.31 -61.80 -13.33
N SER A 146 -20.87 -62.49 -14.33
CA SER A 146 -20.42 -62.36 -15.73
C SER A 146 -20.60 -60.92 -16.22
N ALA A 147 -19.63 -60.41 -16.98
CA ALA A 147 -19.58 -59.01 -17.42
C ALA A 147 -20.84 -58.52 -18.16
N ALA A 148 -21.68 -59.42 -18.69
CA ALA A 148 -22.91 -59.05 -19.37
C ALA A 148 -24.05 -58.66 -18.40
N ASP A 149 -24.17 -59.33 -17.26
CA ASP A 149 -25.28 -59.12 -16.31
C ASP A 149 -25.01 -57.95 -15.35
N VAL A 150 -23.73 -57.73 -15.01
CA VAL A 150 -23.29 -56.57 -14.21
C VAL A 150 -23.44 -55.29 -15.01
N THR A 151 -23.17 -55.30 -16.31
CA THR A 151 -23.18 -54.08 -17.12
C THR A 151 -24.58 -53.49 -17.27
N ASP A 152 -25.64 -54.29 -17.39
CA ASP A 152 -27.00 -53.74 -17.52
C ASP A 152 -27.59 -53.32 -16.17
N ALA A 153 -27.37 -54.07 -15.09
CA ALA A 153 -27.85 -53.69 -13.75
C ALA A 153 -27.08 -52.48 -13.17
N VAL A 154 -25.76 -52.44 -13.34
CA VAL A 154 -24.91 -51.32 -12.88
C VAL A 154 -25.09 -50.09 -13.76
N ARG A 155 -25.28 -50.23 -15.08
CA ARG A 155 -25.65 -49.09 -15.94
C ARG A 155 -27.06 -48.57 -15.61
N HIS A 156 -27.98 -49.46 -15.21
CA HIS A 156 -29.31 -49.04 -14.77
C HIS A 156 -29.31 -48.34 -13.41
N VAL A 157 -28.35 -48.61 -12.52
CA VAL A 157 -28.20 -47.93 -11.22
C VAL A 157 -27.32 -46.68 -11.30
N LEU A 158 -26.24 -46.69 -12.09
CA LEU A 158 -25.34 -45.55 -12.29
C LEU A 158 -26.01 -44.37 -13.01
N GLN A 159 -26.98 -44.61 -13.90
CA GLN A 159 -27.79 -43.55 -14.50
C GLN A 159 -28.73 -42.84 -13.50
N TYR A 160 -28.88 -43.37 -12.27
CA TYR A 160 -29.62 -42.75 -11.18
C TYR A 160 -28.73 -42.16 -10.08
N LEU A 161 -27.41 -42.33 -10.16
CA LEU A 161 -26.48 -41.64 -9.27
C LEU A 161 -26.16 -40.26 -9.87
N PRO A 162 -26.39 -39.15 -9.16
CA PRO A 162 -25.98 -37.83 -9.64
C PRO A 162 -24.47 -37.83 -9.89
N ASP A 163 -24.04 -37.26 -11.01
CA ASP A 163 -22.62 -37.05 -11.30
C ASP A 163 -22.03 -36.07 -10.27
N THR A 164 -21.39 -36.62 -9.24
CA THR A 164 -20.75 -35.84 -8.16
C THR A 164 -19.31 -35.45 -8.49
N SER A 165 -18.80 -35.77 -9.68
CA SER A 165 -17.40 -35.51 -10.05
C SER A 165 -17.06 -34.01 -10.21
N GLY A 166 -18.07 -33.13 -10.22
CA GLY A 166 -17.91 -31.67 -10.21
C GLY A 166 -18.17 -30.99 -8.85
N ALA A 167 -18.55 -31.73 -7.80
CA ALA A 167 -19.00 -31.20 -6.52
C ALA A 167 -17.88 -31.18 -5.45
N THR A 168 -16.66 -30.78 -5.80
CA THR A 168 -15.70 -30.33 -4.79
C THR A 168 -15.99 -28.87 -4.50
N GLY A 169 -16.51 -28.57 -3.31
CA GLY A 169 -16.76 -27.21 -2.85
C GLY A 169 -15.55 -26.33 -3.14
N THR A 170 -15.67 -25.48 -4.14
CA THR A 170 -14.64 -24.50 -4.48
C THR A 170 -14.60 -23.50 -3.34
N THR A 171 -13.64 -23.64 -2.44
CA THR A 171 -13.17 -22.54 -1.61
C THR A 171 -12.68 -21.45 -2.55
N LEU A 172 -13.56 -20.49 -2.85
CA LEU A 172 -13.18 -19.28 -3.54
C LEU A 172 -12.34 -18.48 -2.54
N ALA A 173 -11.02 -18.54 -2.68
CA ALA A 173 -10.04 -17.83 -1.86
C ALA A 173 -10.01 -16.33 -2.19
N ASP A 174 -11.17 -15.73 -2.37
CA ASP A 174 -11.32 -14.32 -2.65
C ASP A 174 -11.53 -13.59 -1.32
N ASN A 175 -10.72 -12.55 -1.07
CA ASN A 175 -10.80 -11.72 0.11
C ASN A 175 -11.99 -10.77 0.00
N TYR A 176 -13.17 -11.24 0.40
CA TYR A 176 -14.37 -10.41 0.41
C TYR A 176 -14.36 -9.44 1.59
N SER A 177 -14.95 -8.26 1.41
CA SER A 177 -15.18 -7.27 2.46
C SER A 177 -16.57 -7.42 3.11
N ASN A 178 -16.67 -7.00 4.37
CA ASN A 178 -17.97 -6.90 5.03
C ASN A 178 -18.88 -5.93 4.28
N GLY A 179 -20.13 -6.32 4.04
CA GLY A 179 -21.09 -5.55 3.23
C GLY A 179 -20.91 -5.68 1.73
N GLN A 180 -19.88 -6.39 1.25
CA GLN A 180 -19.74 -6.67 -0.18
C GLN A 180 -20.86 -7.60 -0.64
N SER A 181 -21.45 -7.27 -1.79
CA SER A 181 -22.38 -8.15 -2.48
C SER A 181 -21.69 -8.93 -3.59
N VAL A 182 -21.94 -10.23 -3.67
CA VAL A 182 -21.47 -11.11 -4.75
C VAL A 182 -22.64 -11.80 -5.42
N THR A 183 -22.56 -11.98 -6.72
CA THR A 183 -23.60 -12.71 -7.46
C THR A 183 -23.35 -14.21 -7.36
N PHE A 184 -24.29 -14.93 -6.77
CA PHE A 184 -24.28 -16.38 -6.63
C PHE A 184 -25.25 -17.01 -7.65
N SER A 185 -24.71 -17.90 -8.48
CA SER A 185 -25.47 -18.61 -9.53
C SER A 185 -25.21 -20.11 -9.40
N PRO A 186 -26.04 -20.85 -8.65
CA PRO A 186 -25.89 -22.29 -8.55
C PRO A 186 -26.22 -22.95 -9.88
N SER A 187 -25.49 -24.01 -10.25
CA SER A 187 -25.67 -24.73 -11.51
C SER A 187 -25.39 -26.23 -11.34
N GLY A 188 -25.76 -27.04 -12.33
CA GLY A 188 -25.39 -28.46 -12.40
C GLY A 188 -26.42 -29.46 -11.87
N ALA A 189 -27.63 -29.02 -11.51
CA ALA A 189 -28.71 -29.91 -11.14
C ALA A 189 -29.64 -30.15 -12.35
N SER A 190 -29.96 -31.41 -12.64
CA SER A 190 -30.97 -31.80 -13.63
C SER A 190 -31.99 -32.74 -12.98
N THR A 191 -33.27 -32.58 -13.30
CA THR A 191 -34.29 -33.57 -12.91
C THR A 191 -34.46 -34.63 -14.00
N PRO A 192 -34.63 -35.92 -13.66
CA PRO A 192 -34.93 -36.96 -14.65
C PRO A 192 -36.22 -36.71 -15.46
N SER A 193 -37.14 -35.92 -14.92
CA SER A 193 -38.43 -35.60 -15.54
C SER A 193 -38.39 -34.36 -16.45
N GLY A 194 -37.26 -33.64 -16.51
CA GLY A 194 -37.18 -32.32 -17.17
C GLY A 194 -37.99 -31.22 -16.45
N ALA A 195 -38.44 -31.48 -15.22
CA ALA A 195 -39.06 -30.45 -14.38
C ALA A 195 -38.03 -29.36 -14.00
N PRO A 196 -38.47 -28.09 -13.85
CA PRO A 196 -37.60 -27.00 -13.42
C PRO A 196 -36.95 -27.31 -12.07
N VAL A 197 -35.64 -27.06 -11.97
CA VAL A 197 -34.92 -27.12 -10.70
C VAL A 197 -35.05 -25.78 -9.97
N THR A 198 -35.28 -25.85 -8.66
CA THR A 198 -35.16 -24.69 -7.77
C THR A 198 -34.12 -25.00 -6.71
N TRP A 199 -33.21 -24.06 -6.49
CA TRP A 199 -32.21 -24.12 -5.43
C TRP A 199 -32.70 -23.40 -4.19
N HIS A 200 -32.68 -24.10 -3.05
CA HIS A 200 -33.00 -23.57 -1.73
C HIS A 200 -31.70 -23.28 -0.98
N LEU A 201 -31.57 -22.05 -0.48
CA LEU A 201 -30.45 -21.62 0.35
C LEU A 201 -30.80 -21.80 1.82
N THR A 202 -29.99 -22.59 2.54
CA THR A 202 -30.11 -22.82 3.99
C THR A 202 -28.78 -22.54 4.70
N ASP A 203 -28.82 -22.52 6.03
CA ASP A 203 -27.64 -22.40 6.90
C ASP A 203 -26.74 -21.21 6.58
N LEU A 204 -27.36 -20.08 6.22
CA LEU A 204 -26.71 -18.80 5.97
C LEU A 204 -26.04 -18.30 7.26
N VAL A 205 -24.73 -18.49 7.40
CA VAL A 205 -23.95 -17.98 8.54
C VAL A 205 -23.10 -16.81 8.06
N GLY A 206 -23.40 -15.62 8.58
CA GLY A 206 -22.70 -14.37 8.30
C GLY A 206 -22.78 -13.90 6.83
N VAL A 207 -23.77 -14.39 6.09
CA VAL A 207 -24.14 -13.96 4.75
C VAL A 207 -25.66 -13.82 4.67
N THR A 208 -26.16 -12.85 3.91
CA THR A 208 -27.58 -12.67 3.61
C THR A 208 -27.80 -12.83 2.11
N ALA A 209 -28.90 -13.47 1.70
CA ALA A 209 -29.24 -13.63 0.30
C ALA A 209 -30.41 -12.73 -0.09
N GLY A 210 -30.37 -12.15 -1.29
CA GLY A 210 -31.49 -11.41 -1.87
C GLY A 210 -32.73 -12.28 -2.13
N SER A 211 -32.54 -13.57 -2.38
CA SER A 211 -33.58 -14.59 -2.42
C SER A 211 -33.08 -15.90 -1.80
N ALA A 212 -33.92 -16.57 -1.02
CA ALA A 212 -33.64 -17.92 -0.50
C ALA A 212 -33.97 -19.03 -1.51
N GLU A 213 -34.70 -18.69 -2.58
CA GLU A 213 -35.05 -19.60 -3.68
C GLU A 213 -34.53 -19.05 -5.01
N ILE A 214 -33.78 -19.85 -5.74
CA ILE A 214 -33.16 -19.48 -7.01
C ILE A 214 -33.62 -20.48 -8.07
N PRO A 215 -34.50 -20.08 -9.01
CA PRO A 215 -34.84 -20.92 -10.16
C PRO A 215 -33.59 -21.24 -10.98
N ASP A 216 -33.57 -22.39 -11.64
CA ASP A 216 -32.46 -22.78 -12.50
C ASP A 216 -32.15 -21.71 -13.56
N GLY A 217 -30.86 -21.44 -13.77
CA GLY A 217 -30.37 -20.38 -14.66
C GLY A 217 -30.57 -18.93 -14.15
N GLN A 218 -31.05 -18.72 -12.93
CA GLN A 218 -31.10 -17.41 -12.26
C GLN A 218 -29.95 -17.24 -11.25
N SER A 219 -29.79 -16.01 -10.74
CA SER A 219 -28.76 -15.66 -9.75
C SER A 219 -29.36 -14.85 -8.60
N THR A 220 -28.76 -14.93 -7.41
CA THR A 220 -29.07 -14.03 -6.27
C THR A 220 -27.83 -13.24 -5.86
N GLN A 221 -28.03 -12.06 -5.28
CA GLN A 221 -26.97 -11.36 -4.56
C GLN A 221 -26.79 -11.99 -3.17
N LEU A 222 -25.56 -12.27 -2.77
CA LEU A 222 -25.16 -12.60 -1.41
C LEU A 222 -24.43 -11.40 -0.81
N THR A 223 -24.83 -10.93 0.37
CA THR A 223 -24.16 -9.83 1.08
C THR A 223 -23.56 -10.34 2.38
N PHE A 224 -22.25 -10.22 2.53
CA PHE A 224 -21.55 -10.65 3.75
C PHE A 224 -21.84 -9.69 4.91
N THR A 225 -22.12 -10.22 6.09
CA THR A 225 -22.59 -9.42 7.25
C THR A 225 -21.55 -9.26 8.35
N GLY A 226 -20.34 -9.76 8.17
CA GLY A 226 -19.22 -9.55 9.09
C GLY A 226 -17.92 -10.13 8.56
N PRO A 227 -16.81 -10.01 9.30
CA PRO A 227 -15.61 -10.80 9.04
C PRO A 227 -15.77 -12.23 9.55
N GLY A 228 -14.97 -13.16 9.02
CA GLY A 228 -14.93 -14.56 9.43
C GLY A 228 -15.22 -15.54 8.31
N SER A 229 -15.37 -16.81 8.69
CA SER A 229 -15.77 -17.87 7.77
C SER A 229 -17.28 -17.81 7.56
N MET A 230 -17.69 -17.56 6.32
CA MET A 230 -19.10 -17.52 5.94
C MET A 230 -19.47 -18.83 5.28
N THR A 231 -20.60 -19.40 5.67
CA THR A 231 -21.11 -20.65 5.11
C THR A 231 -22.49 -20.47 4.51
N LEU A 232 -22.73 -21.15 3.41
CA LEU A 232 -24.04 -21.31 2.79
C LEU A 232 -24.21 -22.76 2.37
N THR A 233 -25.37 -23.35 2.64
CA THR A 233 -25.75 -24.64 2.08
C THR A 233 -26.78 -24.42 0.97
N ALA A 234 -26.53 -24.96 -0.22
CA ALA A 234 -27.47 -24.96 -1.33
C ALA A 234 -28.01 -26.38 -1.56
N MET A 235 -29.33 -26.52 -1.60
CA MET A 235 -30.01 -27.79 -1.87
C MET A 235 -30.94 -27.64 -3.07
N SER A 236 -30.84 -28.53 -4.06
CA SER A 236 -31.85 -28.58 -5.13
C SER A 236 -33.11 -29.31 -4.65
N ASN A 237 -34.28 -28.94 -5.17
CA ASN A 237 -35.56 -29.61 -4.90
C ASN A 237 -35.65 -31.07 -5.40
N ASN A 238 -34.59 -31.63 -5.99
CA ASN A 238 -34.54 -33.02 -6.42
C ASN A 238 -34.17 -33.94 -5.24
N VAL A 239 -35.01 -34.95 -4.97
CA VAL A 239 -35.05 -35.75 -3.72
C VAL A 239 -33.77 -36.56 -3.43
N ALA A 240 -32.82 -36.59 -4.36
CA ALA A 240 -31.53 -37.28 -4.23
C ALA A 240 -30.30 -36.35 -4.20
N ALA A 241 -30.48 -35.02 -4.16
CA ALA A 241 -29.36 -34.09 -4.25
C ALA A 241 -28.60 -33.97 -2.92
N VAL A 242 -27.28 -34.19 -2.97
CA VAL A 242 -26.37 -33.95 -1.85
C VAL A 242 -26.24 -32.43 -1.63
N PRO A 243 -26.46 -31.92 -0.39
CA PRO A 243 -26.26 -30.51 -0.08
C PRO A 243 -24.86 -30.02 -0.45
N GLN A 244 -24.78 -28.89 -1.16
CA GLN A 244 -23.51 -28.25 -1.50
C GLN A 244 -23.21 -27.16 -0.49
N VAL A 245 -22.08 -27.27 0.21
CA VAL A 245 -21.63 -26.26 1.19
C VAL A 245 -20.59 -25.36 0.54
N TYR A 246 -20.84 -24.06 0.59
CA TYR A 246 -19.93 -23.02 0.12
C TYR A 246 -19.36 -22.28 1.33
N THR A 247 -18.04 -22.10 1.32
CA THR A 247 -17.31 -21.36 2.36
C THR A 247 -16.55 -20.18 1.77
N TRP A 248 -16.65 -19.03 2.41
CA TRP A 248 -15.89 -17.82 2.07
C TRP A 248 -15.13 -17.29 3.28
N GLY A 249 -13.90 -16.83 3.05
CA GLY A 249 -13.14 -16.06 4.03
C GLY A 249 -13.44 -14.58 3.85
N VAL A 250 -14.11 -13.95 4.81
CA VAL A 250 -14.31 -12.50 4.82
C VAL A 250 -13.29 -11.90 5.78
N SER A 251 -12.37 -11.09 5.26
CA SER A 251 -11.36 -10.45 6.10
C SER A 251 -11.99 -9.28 6.87
N ALA A 252 -11.58 -9.12 8.13
CA ALA A 252 -11.80 -7.84 8.81
C ALA A 252 -10.92 -6.83 8.09
N GLY A 253 -11.52 -5.82 7.46
CA GLY A 253 -10.76 -4.80 6.76
C GLY A 253 -9.70 -4.20 7.67
N VAL A 254 -8.48 -4.08 7.17
CA VAL A 254 -7.38 -3.45 7.89
C VAL A 254 -6.91 -2.22 7.12
N MET A 255 -6.66 -1.14 7.86
CA MET A 255 -6.04 0.07 7.33
C MET A 255 -4.53 -0.09 7.42
N ALA A 256 -3.82 0.17 6.33
CA ALA A 256 -2.36 0.19 6.36
C ALA A 256 -1.89 1.38 7.20
N LYS A 257 -0.88 1.12 8.04
CA LYS A 257 -0.22 2.17 8.82
C LYS A 257 0.46 3.15 7.85
N PRO A 258 0.20 4.47 7.94
CA PRO A 258 0.84 5.43 7.06
C PRO A 258 2.34 5.59 7.38
N SER A 259 3.08 6.14 6.42
CA SER A 259 4.46 6.59 6.59
C SER A 259 4.63 8.03 6.09
N ILE A 260 5.52 8.79 6.73
CA ILE A 260 5.89 10.13 6.25
C ILE A 260 7.02 9.96 5.22
N THR A 261 6.86 10.55 4.04
CA THR A 261 7.82 10.50 2.93
C THR A 261 8.63 11.79 2.81
N SER A 262 8.13 12.90 3.35
CA SER A 262 8.86 14.16 3.46
C SER A 262 8.35 14.97 4.67
N PRO A 263 9.22 15.61 5.47
CA PRO A 263 10.67 15.45 5.50
C PRO A 263 11.14 14.00 5.73
N THR A 264 12.36 13.65 5.31
CA THR A 264 12.97 12.34 5.61
C THR A 264 13.53 12.31 7.03
N ALA A 265 13.61 11.12 7.63
CA ALA A 265 14.17 10.96 8.98
C ALA A 265 15.63 11.44 9.05
N GLY A 266 15.96 12.18 10.11
CA GLY A 266 17.26 12.81 10.34
C GLY A 266 17.50 14.11 9.58
N LEU A 267 16.51 14.61 8.81
CA LEU A 267 16.69 15.86 8.07
C LEU A 267 16.88 17.03 9.03
N THR A 268 17.97 17.78 8.85
CA THR A 268 18.26 19.02 9.56
C THR A 268 17.99 20.22 8.65
N GLY A 269 17.91 21.42 9.21
CA GLY A 269 17.66 22.62 8.41
C GLY A 269 16.21 22.76 7.95
N VAL A 270 15.27 22.07 8.60
CA VAL A 270 13.86 22.13 8.28
C VAL A 270 13.31 23.50 8.66
N VAL A 271 12.60 24.16 7.75
CA VAL A 271 11.99 25.47 8.01
C VAL A 271 10.92 25.37 9.10
N LEU A 272 10.53 26.49 9.73
CA LEU A 272 9.59 26.47 10.86
C LEU A 272 8.14 26.13 10.47
N GLN A 273 7.81 26.20 9.18
CA GLN A 273 6.51 25.85 8.60
C GLN A 273 6.72 24.91 7.40
N PRO A 274 7.18 23.66 7.61
CA PRO A 274 7.44 22.77 6.50
C PRO A 274 6.14 22.21 5.90
N ALA A 275 6.21 21.78 4.64
CA ALA A 275 5.25 20.83 4.12
C ALA A 275 5.59 19.41 4.60
N ILE A 276 4.58 18.66 5.04
CA ILE A 276 4.69 17.25 5.41
C ILE A 276 3.90 16.44 4.40
N THR A 277 4.56 15.46 3.76
CA THR A 277 3.96 14.52 2.81
C THR A 277 4.01 13.11 3.37
N ALA A 278 2.94 12.35 3.19
CA ALA A 278 2.78 10.99 3.66
C ALA A 278 2.35 10.03 2.54
N SER A 279 2.46 8.73 2.81
CA SER A 279 2.04 7.65 1.93
C SER A 279 0.53 7.68 1.63
N ALA A 280 0.11 7.19 0.48
CA ALA A 280 -1.32 7.06 0.17
C ALA A 280 -2.08 6.23 1.22
N TYR A 281 -3.33 6.63 1.49
CA TYR A 281 -4.27 5.81 2.25
C TYR A 281 -4.50 4.48 1.53
N SER A 282 -4.35 3.37 2.24
CA SER A 282 -4.60 2.04 1.68
C SER A 282 -5.22 1.11 2.70
N VAL A 283 -6.05 0.21 2.20
CA VAL A 283 -6.84 -0.74 2.99
C VAL A 283 -6.78 -2.12 2.34
N SER A 284 -6.86 -3.16 3.16
CA SER A 284 -6.93 -4.54 2.72
C SER A 284 -8.19 -5.20 3.31
N PRO A 285 -9.07 -5.77 2.47
CA PRO A 285 -9.01 -5.78 1.01
C PRO A 285 -9.21 -4.37 0.41
N THR A 286 -8.72 -4.16 -0.82
CA THR A 286 -8.85 -2.87 -1.52
C THR A 286 -10.32 -2.48 -1.66
N GLY A 287 -10.64 -1.22 -1.35
CA GLY A 287 -12.01 -0.71 -1.41
C GLY A 287 -12.87 -1.04 -0.20
N TYR A 288 -12.34 -1.73 0.83
CA TYR A 288 -13.07 -1.98 2.07
C TYR A 288 -13.50 -0.69 2.79
N ASP A 289 -12.68 0.36 2.72
CA ASP A 289 -12.91 1.64 3.36
C ASP A 289 -12.39 2.79 2.50
N THR A 290 -12.86 4.00 2.80
CA THR A 290 -12.54 5.25 2.09
C THR A 290 -11.87 6.23 3.05
N HIS A 291 -10.81 6.90 2.59
CA HIS A 291 -10.10 7.94 3.34
C HIS A 291 -11.03 9.11 3.62
N GLN A 292 -11.32 9.38 4.89
CA GLN A 292 -12.25 10.43 5.32
C GLN A 292 -11.52 11.65 5.88
N LYS A 293 -10.54 11.42 6.76
CA LYS A 293 -9.79 12.48 7.45
C LYS A 293 -8.33 12.12 7.66
N SER A 294 -7.55 13.14 8.01
CA SER A 294 -6.13 13.00 8.33
C SER A 294 -5.81 13.81 9.58
N GLN A 295 -4.76 13.40 10.29
CA GLN A 295 -4.22 14.17 11.40
C GLN A 295 -2.70 14.05 11.41
N PHE A 296 -2.03 15.20 11.48
CA PHE A 296 -0.58 15.32 11.56
C PHE A 296 -0.20 15.93 12.90
N GLN A 297 0.90 15.48 13.48
CA GLN A 297 1.44 16.00 14.72
C GLN A 297 2.95 16.15 14.65
N ALA A 298 3.45 17.16 15.36
CA ALA A 298 4.86 17.27 15.74
C ALA A 298 4.96 17.21 17.26
N LEU A 299 5.88 16.38 17.74
CA LEU A 299 6.17 16.19 19.15
C LEU A 299 7.60 16.65 19.44
N ASN A 300 7.83 17.15 20.65
CA ASN A 300 9.20 17.33 21.12
C ASN A 300 9.81 15.99 21.56
N THR A 301 11.09 15.99 21.90
CA THR A 301 11.83 14.79 22.34
C THR A 301 11.33 14.15 23.63
N SER A 302 10.50 14.85 24.41
CA SER A 302 9.80 14.29 25.59
C SER A 302 8.46 13.61 25.25
N GLY A 303 8.04 13.65 23.98
CA GLY A 303 6.75 13.13 23.51
C GLY A 303 5.57 14.07 23.75
N ALA A 304 5.81 15.33 24.13
CA ALA A 304 4.76 16.33 24.24
C ALA A 304 4.42 16.92 22.87
N VAL A 305 3.14 17.10 22.59
CA VAL A 305 2.66 17.67 21.32
C VAL A 305 3.03 19.16 21.26
N VAL A 306 3.84 19.53 20.27
CA VAL A 306 4.22 20.91 19.96
C VAL A 306 3.25 21.51 18.94
N TRP A 307 2.77 20.67 18.03
CA TRP A 307 1.81 21.06 17.00
C TRP A 307 0.89 19.89 16.64
N ASP A 308 -0.36 20.20 16.35
CA ASP A 308 -1.39 19.28 15.92
C ASP A 308 -2.24 19.97 14.85
N SER A 309 -2.41 19.33 13.69
CA SER A 309 -3.29 19.86 12.64
C SER A 309 -4.77 19.88 13.06
N GLY A 310 -5.13 19.16 14.13
CA GLY A 310 -6.50 18.72 14.36
C GLY A 310 -6.94 17.72 13.29
N GLU A 311 -8.22 17.38 13.30
CA GLU A 311 -8.81 16.56 12.25
C GLU A 311 -9.06 17.41 11.00
N ILE A 312 -8.36 17.09 9.92
CA ILE A 312 -8.52 17.77 8.62
C ILE A 312 -9.11 16.81 7.59
N ALA A 313 -9.55 17.36 6.45
CA ALA A 313 -10.06 16.56 5.34
C ALA A 313 -9.06 15.48 4.87
N ALA A 314 -9.55 14.49 4.12
CA ALA A 314 -8.71 13.46 3.52
C ALA A 314 -7.61 14.09 2.65
N THR A 315 -6.36 14.00 3.12
CA THR A 315 -5.17 14.51 2.43
C THR A 315 -3.95 13.70 2.85
N THR A 316 -3.00 13.56 1.93
CA THR A 316 -1.70 12.95 2.21
C THR A 316 -0.61 13.99 2.40
N GLU A 317 -0.96 15.28 2.36
CA GLU A 317 -0.04 16.40 2.47
C GLU A 317 -0.63 17.54 3.29
N ILE A 318 0.21 18.22 4.07
CA ILE A 318 -0.17 19.43 4.81
C ILE A 318 1.00 20.42 4.85
N ALA A 319 0.70 21.71 4.61
CA ALA A 319 1.60 22.81 4.97
C ALA A 319 1.34 23.25 6.41
N VAL A 320 2.37 23.25 7.24
CA VAL A 320 2.28 23.72 8.63
C VAL A 320 2.06 25.23 8.62
N THR A 321 1.04 25.73 9.32
CA THR A 321 0.67 27.16 9.30
C THR A 321 1.13 27.95 10.53
N THR A 322 1.77 27.29 11.49
CA THR A 322 2.26 27.90 12.74
C THR A 322 3.73 27.61 12.89
N ASN A 323 4.51 28.61 13.33
CA ASN A 323 5.94 28.43 13.53
C ASN A 323 6.20 27.36 14.58
N TRP A 324 6.96 26.34 14.19
CA TRP A 324 7.59 25.45 15.13
C TRP A 324 8.74 26.16 15.88
N PRO A 325 9.15 25.65 17.04
CA PRO A 325 10.33 26.16 17.74
C PRO A 325 11.57 26.00 16.86
N ALA A 326 12.40 27.04 16.75
CA ALA A 326 13.64 27.00 15.98
C ALA A 326 14.72 26.16 16.67
N GLU A 327 15.69 25.67 15.89
CA GLU A 327 16.85 24.87 16.37
C GLU A 327 16.46 23.70 17.29
N THR A 328 15.27 23.12 17.08
CA THR A 328 14.69 22.11 17.95
C THR A 328 14.53 20.78 17.21
N GLU A 329 14.86 19.68 17.89
CA GLU A 329 14.56 18.32 17.42
C GLU A 329 13.08 18.01 17.65
N LEU A 330 12.40 17.60 16.58
CA LEU A 330 10.97 17.24 16.61
C LEU A 330 10.76 15.86 15.98
N ASP A 331 9.81 15.12 16.53
CA ASP A 331 9.30 13.88 15.95
C ASP A 331 7.95 14.16 15.30
N ILE A 332 7.81 13.91 14.00
CA ILE A 332 6.56 14.08 13.26
C ILE A 332 5.87 12.73 13.01
N ARG A 333 4.54 12.73 13.00
CA ARG A 333 3.70 11.55 12.71
C ARG A 333 2.37 11.92 12.08
N VAL A 334 1.77 10.96 11.38
CA VAL A 334 0.46 11.09 10.73
C VAL A 334 -0.42 9.88 11.04
N ARG A 335 -1.74 10.06 11.06
CA ARG A 335 -2.72 8.97 11.02
C ARG A 335 -3.87 9.32 10.10
N TYR A 336 -4.57 8.30 9.62
CA TYR A 336 -5.76 8.45 8.79
C TYR A 336 -7.02 7.95 9.49
N GLN A 337 -8.14 8.55 9.12
CA GLN A 337 -9.47 8.07 9.48
C GLN A 337 -10.15 7.53 8.23
N GLY A 338 -10.60 6.29 8.30
CA GLY A 338 -11.50 5.69 7.33
C GLY A 338 -12.97 5.87 7.73
N SER A 339 -13.86 5.84 6.76
CA SER A 339 -15.31 5.93 6.97
C SER A 339 -15.92 4.75 7.76
N VAL A 340 -15.33 3.56 7.64
CA VAL A 340 -15.80 2.31 8.25
C VAL A 340 -14.91 1.91 9.43
N LEU A 341 -13.59 1.93 9.24
CA LEU A 341 -12.60 1.46 10.22
C LEU A 341 -12.28 2.51 11.30
N GLY A 342 -12.75 3.75 11.13
CA GLY A 342 -12.42 4.84 12.05
C GLY A 342 -10.94 5.22 11.97
N TRP A 343 -10.35 5.62 13.11
CA TRP A 343 -8.95 6.02 13.16
C TRP A 343 -8.01 4.81 13.10
N GLY A 344 -7.07 4.82 12.15
CA GLY A 344 -5.95 3.90 12.13
C GLY A 344 -4.83 4.29 13.10
N ASP A 345 -3.80 3.46 13.13
CA ASP A 345 -2.59 3.70 13.91
C ASP A 345 -1.83 4.93 13.41
N TRP A 346 -1.15 5.61 14.34
CA TRP A 346 -0.14 6.60 14.01
C TRP A 346 1.03 5.98 13.26
N SER A 347 1.58 6.70 12.27
CA SER A 347 2.81 6.34 11.56
C SER A 347 3.99 6.11 12.52
N ALA A 348 5.07 5.53 12.01
CA ALA A 348 6.36 5.65 12.68
C ALA A 348 6.72 7.13 12.87
N LEU A 349 7.46 7.43 13.94
CA LEU A 349 7.99 8.78 14.17
C LEU A 349 9.09 9.06 13.15
N VAL A 350 9.04 10.21 12.52
CA VAL A 350 10.11 10.74 11.68
C VAL A 350 10.75 11.91 12.42
N ARG A 351 12.04 11.76 12.75
CA ARG A 351 12.79 12.77 13.49
C ARG A 351 13.39 13.80 12.55
N ILE A 352 13.31 15.08 12.91
CA ILE A 352 13.90 16.19 12.16
C ILE A 352 14.52 17.21 13.11
N THR A 353 15.33 18.13 12.57
CA THR A 353 15.80 19.32 13.29
C THR A 353 15.41 20.57 12.51
N THR A 354 14.60 21.42 13.13
CA THR A 354 14.24 22.73 12.57
C THR A 354 15.43 23.67 12.58
N ARG A 355 15.44 24.68 11.72
CA ARG A 355 16.40 25.81 11.79
C ARG A 355 15.71 27.14 12.02
N THR A 356 16.48 28.10 12.51
CA THR A 356 16.16 29.52 12.40
C THR A 356 16.30 29.94 10.93
N ALA A 357 15.50 30.92 10.49
CA ALA A 357 15.72 31.56 9.20
C ALA A 357 17.17 32.08 9.13
N GLY A 358 17.82 31.91 7.97
CA GLY A 358 19.24 32.22 7.81
C GLY A 358 19.60 33.69 8.09
N GLY A 359 18.62 34.58 8.01
CA GLY A 359 18.77 36.03 8.14
C GLY A 359 19.27 36.68 6.85
N LEU A 360 19.48 37.99 6.90
CA LEU A 360 19.90 38.79 5.77
C LEU A 360 21.30 38.37 5.26
N GLY A 361 21.42 38.14 3.95
CA GLY A 361 22.66 37.74 3.26
C GLY A 361 23.01 36.25 3.39
N TYR A 362 22.23 35.44 4.11
CA TYR A 362 22.49 34.01 4.24
C TYR A 362 22.23 33.26 2.92
N VAL A 363 23.20 32.47 2.46
CA VAL A 363 23.07 31.65 1.25
C VAL A 363 22.55 30.26 1.62
N TYR A 364 21.36 29.95 1.14
CA TYR A 364 20.68 28.67 1.33
C TYR A 364 21.29 27.58 0.43
N PRO A 365 21.12 26.28 0.77
CA PRO A 365 21.67 25.18 -0.03
C PRO A 365 21.19 25.15 -1.50
N ASP A 366 20.01 25.71 -1.78
CA ASP A 366 19.44 25.85 -3.12
C ASP A 366 19.96 27.10 -3.88
N GLY A 367 20.88 27.86 -3.26
CA GLY A 367 21.41 29.11 -3.78
C GLY A 367 20.56 30.34 -3.48
N GLY A 368 19.38 30.18 -2.87
CA GLY A 368 18.56 31.31 -2.42
C GLY A 368 19.31 32.19 -1.42
N ILE A 369 19.00 33.48 -1.36
CA ILE A 369 19.69 34.45 -0.51
C ILE A 369 18.69 35.10 0.43
N GLY A 370 18.93 35.06 1.74
CA GLY A 370 18.07 35.71 2.73
C GLY A 370 18.03 37.23 2.51
N GLY A 371 16.85 37.78 2.27
CA GLY A 371 16.60 39.21 2.08
C GLY A 371 16.07 39.92 3.34
N PRO A 372 15.08 40.83 3.24
CA PRO A 372 14.45 41.46 4.40
C PRO A 372 13.34 40.57 5.01
N VAL A 373 12.95 40.88 6.25
CA VAL A 373 11.74 40.33 6.88
C VAL A 373 10.56 41.24 6.58
N VAL A 374 9.53 40.69 5.93
CA VAL A 374 8.28 41.39 5.58
C VAL A 374 7.09 40.57 6.10
N ASN A 375 6.21 41.21 6.87
CA ASN A 375 4.99 40.59 7.42
C ASN A 375 5.21 39.28 8.18
N GLY A 376 6.32 39.16 8.92
CA GLY A 376 6.68 37.97 9.70
C GLY A 376 7.37 36.86 8.90
N TYR A 377 7.72 37.12 7.64
CA TYR A 377 8.47 36.18 6.81
C TYR A 377 9.78 36.79 6.32
N GLN A 378 10.86 36.00 6.42
CA GLN A 378 12.11 36.21 5.73
C GLN A 378 11.89 35.97 4.24
N LEU A 379 12.02 37.01 3.43
CA LEU A 379 12.06 36.84 1.98
C LEU A 379 13.38 36.17 1.61
N ILE A 380 13.34 35.21 0.69
CA ILE A 380 14.49 34.50 0.16
C ILE A 380 14.52 34.75 -1.33
N VAL A 381 15.52 35.50 -1.74
CA VAL A 381 15.68 36.05 -3.08
C VAL A 381 16.42 35.03 -3.95
N ALA A 382 15.94 34.82 -5.18
CA ALA A 382 16.60 33.92 -6.12
C ALA A 382 18.00 34.46 -6.49
N PRO A 383 19.02 33.59 -6.61
CA PRO A 383 20.34 33.98 -7.10
C PRO A 383 20.25 34.48 -8.55
N TYR A 384 21.27 35.21 -8.99
CA TYR A 384 21.30 35.82 -10.33
C TYR A 384 20.93 34.87 -11.49
N ASP A 385 21.35 33.61 -11.45
CA ASP A 385 21.10 32.64 -12.52
C ASP A 385 19.68 32.08 -12.58
N GLN A 386 18.85 32.43 -11.60
CA GLN A 386 17.42 32.16 -11.54
C GLN A 386 16.58 33.42 -11.80
N ARG A 387 17.21 34.50 -12.28
CA ARG A 387 16.53 35.72 -12.73
C ARG A 387 16.47 35.73 -14.24
N SER A 388 15.42 36.32 -14.80
CA SER A 388 15.30 36.43 -16.26
C SER A 388 14.47 37.65 -16.65
N ALA A 389 14.74 38.15 -17.86
CA ALA A 389 13.88 39.14 -18.49
C ALA A 389 12.72 38.42 -19.18
N VAL A 390 11.50 38.62 -18.66
CA VAL A 390 10.27 38.06 -19.22
C VAL A 390 9.21 39.15 -19.32
N ARG A 391 8.14 38.88 -20.09
CA ARG A 391 6.95 39.74 -20.06
C ARG A 391 6.20 39.48 -18.76
N HIS A 392 5.40 40.44 -18.34
CA HIS A 392 4.46 40.18 -17.25
C HIS A 392 3.37 39.18 -17.72
N GLY A 393 2.95 39.31 -18.99
CA GLY A 393 1.82 38.59 -19.57
C GLY A 393 0.48 39.31 -19.29
N LEU A 394 -0.63 38.73 -19.75
CA LEU A 394 -1.99 39.25 -19.52
C LEU A 394 -2.21 40.71 -20.00
N TYR A 395 -1.64 41.10 -21.14
CA TYR A 395 -1.86 42.44 -21.69
C TYR A 395 -3.28 42.60 -22.28
N TYR A 396 -4.00 43.68 -21.90
CA TYR A 396 -5.44 43.87 -22.12
C TYR A 396 -6.36 42.94 -21.29
N THR A 397 -5.85 42.41 -20.18
CA THR A 397 -6.66 41.62 -19.25
C THR A 397 -6.61 42.27 -17.87
N ASP A 398 -7.72 42.87 -17.44
CA ASP A 398 -7.91 43.32 -16.05
C ASP A 398 -8.13 42.07 -15.19
N THR A 399 -7.33 41.90 -14.14
CA THR A 399 -7.46 40.74 -13.27
C THR A 399 -8.46 41.00 -12.13
N THR A 400 -8.55 40.05 -11.20
CA THR A 400 -9.35 40.15 -9.99
C THR A 400 -8.60 40.84 -8.86
N LEU A 401 -7.31 41.12 -9.04
CA LEU A 401 -6.51 41.86 -8.09
C LEU A 401 -6.97 43.32 -8.00
N LEU A 402 -6.67 43.97 -6.88
CA LEU A 402 -6.99 45.37 -6.71
C LEU A 402 -6.02 46.24 -7.52
N ASN A 403 -6.54 47.01 -8.46
CA ASN A 403 -5.77 48.02 -9.19
C ASN A 403 -5.27 49.14 -8.26
N ILE A 404 -3.95 49.25 -8.10
CA ILE A 404 -3.29 50.26 -7.29
C ILE A 404 -2.83 51.41 -8.19
N HIS A 405 -3.59 52.51 -8.25
CA HIS A 405 -3.27 53.62 -9.18
C HIS A 405 -2.27 54.65 -8.63
N ARG A 406 -1.77 54.48 -7.41
CA ARG A 406 -0.88 55.44 -6.74
C ARG A 406 0.32 54.73 -6.12
N ALA A 407 1.50 55.33 -6.28
CA ALA A 407 2.74 54.77 -5.76
C ALA A 407 2.74 54.64 -4.23
N ASP A 408 2.10 55.59 -3.53
CA ASP A 408 2.07 55.66 -2.06
C ASP A 408 0.97 54.80 -1.41
N LEU A 409 0.08 54.20 -2.20
CA LEU A 409 -0.90 53.24 -1.71
C LEU A 409 -0.27 51.86 -1.68
N ALA A 410 -0.19 51.24 -0.51
CA ALA A 410 0.35 49.89 -0.37
C ALA A 410 -0.57 48.85 -1.02
N ASP A 411 0.02 47.82 -1.64
CA ASP A 411 -0.72 46.63 -2.03
C ASP A 411 -1.19 45.89 -0.76
N PRO A 412 -2.50 45.68 -0.56
CA PRO A 412 -3.00 44.98 0.63
C PRO A 412 -2.69 43.47 0.64
N GLN A 413 -2.30 42.89 -0.50
CA GLN A 413 -2.01 41.46 -0.64
C GLN A 413 -0.50 41.22 -0.74
N SER A 414 -0.01 40.08 -0.23
CA SER A 414 1.40 39.71 -0.39
C SER A 414 1.69 39.28 -1.83
N GLY A 415 2.95 39.31 -2.26
CA GLY A 415 3.30 38.83 -3.60
C GLY A 415 2.97 37.35 -3.81
N TRP A 416 3.01 36.56 -2.73
CA TRP A 416 2.55 35.17 -2.72
C TRP A 416 1.06 35.06 -3.07
N ASP A 417 0.21 35.86 -2.44
CA ASP A 417 -1.24 35.83 -2.64
C ASP A 417 -1.58 36.29 -4.07
N ASN A 418 -0.96 37.40 -4.52
CA ASN A 418 -1.12 37.91 -5.89
C ASN A 418 -0.70 36.85 -6.92
N THR A 419 0.46 36.21 -6.71
CA THR A 419 0.97 35.18 -7.63
C THR A 419 0.01 34.00 -7.75
N ASN A 420 -0.57 33.55 -6.64
CA ASN A 420 -1.53 32.45 -6.64
C ASN A 420 -2.82 32.83 -7.36
N GLU A 421 -3.35 34.03 -7.12
CA GLU A 421 -4.54 34.53 -7.81
C GLU A 421 -4.31 34.63 -9.33
N LEU A 422 -3.15 35.18 -9.73
CA LEU A 422 -2.76 35.28 -11.13
C LEU A 422 -2.69 33.90 -11.81
N ILE A 423 -2.02 32.93 -11.18
CA ILE A 423 -1.84 31.60 -11.77
C ILE A 423 -3.17 30.83 -11.81
N ASN A 424 -3.94 30.85 -10.71
CA ASN A 424 -5.18 30.09 -10.61
C ASN A 424 -6.30 30.66 -11.49
N GLY A 425 -6.37 32.00 -11.61
CA GLY A 425 -7.41 32.67 -12.39
C GLY A 425 -7.10 32.80 -13.87
N TYR A 426 -5.81 32.85 -14.25
CA TYR A 426 -5.44 33.38 -15.57
C TYR A 426 -4.39 32.55 -16.33
N SER A 427 -3.94 31.39 -15.84
CA SER A 427 -2.90 30.58 -16.51
C SER A 427 -3.20 30.20 -17.97
N ASP A 428 -4.46 30.04 -18.34
CA ASP A 428 -4.89 29.68 -19.70
C ASP A 428 -5.28 30.89 -20.58
N VAL A 429 -5.24 32.11 -20.04
CA VAL A 429 -5.66 33.31 -20.77
C VAL A 429 -4.61 33.69 -21.80
N ARG A 430 -5.02 33.72 -23.09
CA ARG A 430 -4.17 34.22 -24.16
C ARG A 430 -4.36 35.71 -24.33
N ASP A 431 -3.27 36.46 -24.28
CA ASP A 431 -3.31 37.89 -24.55
C ASP A 431 -3.12 38.21 -26.05
N ASN A 432 -3.32 39.48 -26.40
CA ASN A 432 -3.22 39.95 -27.79
C ASN A 432 -1.78 39.93 -28.36
N TYR A 433 -0.78 39.60 -27.55
CA TYR A 433 0.65 39.59 -27.90
C TYR A 433 1.23 38.16 -27.93
N GLY A 434 0.36 37.16 -27.87
CA GLY A 434 0.70 35.74 -27.98
C GLY A 434 1.24 35.14 -26.69
N SER A 435 1.21 35.85 -25.57
CA SER A 435 1.49 35.28 -24.25
C SER A 435 0.30 34.43 -23.80
N THR A 436 0.58 33.33 -23.11
CA THR A 436 -0.45 32.52 -22.44
C THR A 436 -0.18 32.58 -20.94
N GLY A 437 -1.13 33.16 -20.20
CA GLY A 437 -1.06 33.35 -18.77
C GLY A 437 -0.17 34.50 -18.29
N PRO A 438 -0.01 34.62 -16.96
CA PRO A 438 0.90 35.58 -16.34
C PRO A 438 2.35 35.06 -16.41
N GLU A 439 3.02 35.29 -17.55
CA GLU A 439 4.38 34.79 -17.85
C GLU A 439 5.37 35.00 -16.67
N ALA A 440 5.37 36.18 -16.03
CA ALA A 440 6.27 36.48 -14.92
C ALA A 440 5.98 35.63 -13.66
N ALA A 441 4.69 35.49 -13.29
CA ALA A 441 4.28 34.68 -12.15
C ALA A 441 4.54 33.18 -12.40
N LEU A 442 4.26 32.70 -13.62
CA LEU A 442 4.55 31.33 -14.05
C LEU A 442 6.06 31.06 -14.08
N TYR A 443 6.88 32.03 -14.48
CA TYR A 443 8.33 31.91 -14.41
C TYR A 443 8.81 31.68 -12.97
N CYS A 444 8.36 32.50 -12.01
CA CYS A 444 8.68 32.27 -10.60
C CYS A 444 8.28 30.85 -10.16
N ARG A 445 7.04 30.45 -10.46
CA ARG A 445 6.51 29.14 -10.06
C ARG A 445 7.26 27.96 -10.69
N SER A 446 7.89 28.16 -11.85
CA SER A 446 8.70 27.13 -12.51
C SER A 446 9.96 26.74 -11.72
N LEU A 447 10.43 27.58 -10.80
CA LEU A 447 11.54 27.27 -9.89
C LEU A 447 11.11 26.42 -8.68
N GLY A 448 9.79 26.30 -8.45
CA GLY A 448 9.21 25.51 -7.38
C GLY A 448 7.92 26.12 -6.82
N ALA A 449 7.15 25.30 -6.11
CA ALA A 449 5.84 25.68 -5.58
C ALA A 449 5.88 26.83 -4.56
N ASP A 450 7.04 27.13 -3.97
CA ASP A 450 7.21 28.21 -2.98
C ASP A 450 7.69 29.54 -3.59
N TRP A 451 8.09 29.54 -4.86
CA TRP A 451 8.63 30.72 -5.54
C TRP A 451 7.53 31.54 -6.19
N PHE A 452 7.45 32.82 -5.85
CA PHE A 452 6.43 33.76 -6.26
C PHE A 452 7.01 35.06 -6.81
N LEU A 453 6.17 35.83 -7.51
CA LEU A 453 6.46 37.18 -7.98
C LEU A 453 6.15 38.18 -6.85
N PRO A 454 7.16 38.83 -6.25
CA PRO A 454 6.96 39.75 -5.14
C PRO A 454 6.05 40.93 -5.52
N ASN A 455 5.26 41.43 -4.57
CA ASN A 455 4.51 42.67 -4.76
C ASN A 455 5.46 43.88 -4.74
N LYS A 456 4.96 45.09 -5.02
CA LYS A 456 5.85 46.27 -5.10
C LYS A 456 6.51 46.60 -3.75
N GLU A 457 5.80 46.44 -2.63
CA GLU A 457 6.35 46.68 -1.29
C GLU A 457 7.49 45.71 -0.93
N GLU A 458 7.33 44.42 -1.27
CA GLU A 458 8.34 43.39 -1.07
C GLU A 458 9.59 43.66 -1.90
N LEU A 459 9.44 44.07 -3.17
CA LEU A 459 10.58 44.50 -4.00
C LEU A 459 11.29 45.74 -3.44
N ILE A 460 10.54 46.75 -3.00
CA ILE A 460 11.12 47.95 -2.37
C ILE A 460 11.93 47.55 -1.14
N ALA A 461 11.39 46.67 -0.30
CA ALA A 461 12.09 46.18 0.89
C ALA A 461 13.36 45.39 0.52
N ILE A 462 13.30 44.57 -0.54
CA ILE A 462 14.46 43.80 -1.03
C ILE A 462 15.57 44.74 -1.50
N PHE A 463 15.24 45.76 -2.31
CA PHE A 463 16.24 46.68 -2.83
C PHE A 463 16.83 47.61 -1.77
N ALA A 464 16.09 47.87 -0.67
CA ALA A 464 16.64 48.60 0.48
C ALA A 464 17.80 47.86 1.17
N VAL A 465 17.94 46.54 0.96
CA VAL A 465 19.03 45.69 1.49
C VAL A 465 19.82 45.00 0.36
N ALA A 466 19.86 45.64 -0.82
CA ALA A 466 20.53 45.09 -1.99
C ALA A 466 22.03 44.86 -1.75
N ALA A 467 22.70 45.70 -0.96
CA ALA A 467 24.14 45.57 -0.71
C ALA A 467 24.50 44.24 -0.02
N GLU A 468 23.69 43.80 0.93
CA GLU A 468 23.87 42.54 1.65
C GLU A 468 23.55 41.33 0.77
N ILE A 469 22.51 41.44 -0.08
CA ILE A 469 22.17 40.40 -1.06
C ILE A 469 23.29 40.28 -2.10
N ASP A 470 23.81 41.40 -2.60
CA ASP A 470 24.85 41.45 -3.62
C ASP A 470 26.19 40.92 -3.10
N ALA A 471 26.49 41.16 -1.82
CA ALA A 471 27.66 40.56 -1.17
C ALA A 471 27.59 39.02 -1.11
N ALA A 472 26.38 38.46 -1.06
CA ALA A 472 26.13 37.03 -1.08
C ALA A 472 26.00 36.45 -2.51
N ASP A 473 25.50 37.25 -3.46
CA ASP A 473 25.35 36.87 -4.86
C ASP A 473 26.67 37.02 -5.64
N THR A 474 27.49 35.96 -5.62
CA THR A 474 28.85 35.96 -6.20
C THR A 474 28.95 36.19 -7.71
N ARG A 475 27.83 36.28 -8.46
CA ARG A 475 27.85 36.45 -9.93
C ARG A 475 27.54 37.87 -10.37
N GLN A 476 26.38 38.40 -9.99
CA GLN A 476 25.97 39.76 -10.31
C GLN A 476 24.88 40.23 -9.34
N GLY A 477 25.15 41.36 -8.69
CA GLY A 477 24.23 41.97 -7.74
C GLY A 477 22.96 42.55 -8.38
N LEU A 478 21.96 42.79 -7.55
CA LEU A 478 20.76 43.58 -7.83
C LEU A 478 21.11 45.03 -8.17
N SER A 479 22.12 45.62 -7.50
CA SER A 479 22.47 47.04 -7.64
C SER A 479 23.08 47.43 -8.99
N ASP A 480 23.60 46.47 -9.75
CA ASP A 480 24.21 46.70 -11.07
C ASP A 480 23.22 46.72 -12.24
N SER A 481 21.92 46.49 -11.97
CA SER A 481 20.89 46.47 -13.00
C SER A 481 20.31 47.87 -13.22
N SER A 482 20.37 48.37 -14.45
CA SER A 482 19.57 49.53 -14.89
C SER A 482 18.15 49.15 -15.29
N GLN A 483 17.79 47.87 -15.19
CA GLN A 483 16.49 47.35 -15.59
C GLN A 483 15.55 47.32 -14.39
N TYR A 484 14.29 47.65 -14.66
CA TYR A 484 13.20 47.50 -13.71
C TYR A 484 12.88 46.03 -13.48
N PHE A 485 12.40 45.72 -12.29
CA PHE A 485 11.89 44.40 -11.94
C PHE A 485 10.37 44.42 -11.87
N TRP A 486 9.72 43.44 -12.52
CA TRP A 486 8.27 43.27 -12.44
C TRP A 486 7.84 42.95 -11.01
N SER A 487 6.76 43.60 -10.56
CA SER A 487 6.03 43.21 -9.35
C SER A 487 4.70 42.55 -9.72
N SER A 488 4.12 41.82 -8.77
CA SER A 488 2.78 41.25 -8.90
C SER A 488 1.65 42.25 -8.60
N THR A 489 1.97 43.50 -8.24
CA THR A 489 0.98 44.55 -7.96
C THR A 489 0.39 45.09 -9.26
N GLU A 490 -0.93 45.04 -9.38
CA GLU A 490 -1.65 45.50 -10.57
C GLU A 490 -1.80 47.03 -10.58
N TYR A 491 -1.64 47.66 -11.76
CA TYR A 491 -2.00 49.06 -11.96
C TYR A 491 -3.30 49.18 -12.77
N ASP A 492 -3.36 48.50 -13.92
CA ASP A 492 -4.55 48.35 -14.78
C ASP A 492 -4.34 47.17 -15.77
N GLU A 493 -5.28 46.96 -16.69
CA GLU A 493 -5.25 45.92 -17.74
C GLU A 493 -4.03 45.98 -18.69
N LEU A 494 -3.32 47.12 -18.75
CA LEU A 494 -2.18 47.36 -19.65
C LEU A 494 -0.84 47.32 -18.94
N LYS A 495 -0.81 47.57 -17.62
CA LYS A 495 0.39 47.87 -16.85
C LYS A 495 0.41 47.16 -15.50
N ASN A 496 1.62 46.81 -15.09
CA ASN A 496 1.93 46.41 -13.72
C ASN A 496 2.93 47.38 -13.14
N TRP A 497 2.97 47.42 -11.81
CA TRP A 497 4.06 48.09 -11.14
C TRP A 497 5.36 47.34 -11.39
N CYS A 498 6.43 48.11 -11.54
CA CYS A 498 7.79 47.63 -11.49
C CYS A 498 8.58 48.45 -10.48
N VAL A 499 9.71 47.95 -10.03
CA VAL A 499 10.57 48.66 -9.06
C VAL A 499 11.99 48.71 -9.59
N SER A 500 12.58 49.90 -9.54
CA SER A 500 13.97 50.13 -9.91
C SER A 500 14.90 49.68 -8.77
N PRO A 501 15.93 48.87 -9.04
CA PRO A 501 16.85 48.39 -8.01
C PRO A 501 17.82 49.48 -7.52
N SER A 502 18.05 50.55 -8.28
CA SER A 502 19.04 51.59 -7.92
C SER A 502 18.57 52.52 -6.81
N ASP A 503 17.26 52.70 -6.69
CA ASP A 503 16.64 53.68 -5.79
C ASP A 503 15.36 53.17 -5.11
N GLY A 504 14.93 51.94 -5.42
CA GLY A 504 13.67 51.39 -4.93
C GLY A 504 12.44 52.12 -5.47
N TYR A 505 12.56 52.91 -6.54
CA TYR A 505 11.44 53.70 -7.05
C TYR A 505 10.40 52.81 -7.75
N PRO A 506 9.13 52.80 -7.30
CA PRO A 506 8.06 52.10 -8.00
C PRO A 506 7.60 52.90 -9.22
N ASP A 507 7.57 52.27 -10.39
CA ASP A 507 7.15 52.85 -11.66
C ASP A 507 5.95 52.07 -12.23
N ASN A 508 5.03 52.78 -12.87
CA ASN A 508 3.82 52.25 -13.50
C ASN A 508 3.71 52.66 -14.97
N THR A 509 4.79 53.15 -15.57
CA THR A 509 4.82 53.58 -16.98
C THR A 509 5.07 52.40 -17.93
N LEU A 510 5.56 51.26 -17.42
CA LEU A 510 5.88 50.08 -18.21
C LEU A 510 4.64 49.25 -18.53
N HIS A 511 4.52 48.85 -19.80
CA HIS A 511 3.45 48.00 -20.29
C HIS A 511 3.78 46.51 -20.08
N ARG A 512 2.77 45.68 -19.76
CA ARG A 512 2.95 44.22 -19.53
C ARG A 512 3.59 43.46 -20.69
N MET A 513 3.49 44.00 -21.91
CA MET A 513 4.13 43.46 -23.12
C MET A 513 5.65 43.69 -23.18
N GLY A 514 6.19 44.56 -22.33
CA GLY A 514 7.62 44.81 -22.23
C GLY A 514 8.37 43.68 -21.55
N MET A 515 9.61 43.43 -21.95
CA MET A 515 10.51 42.52 -21.24
C MET A 515 11.18 43.29 -20.10
N ASN A 516 10.97 42.85 -18.85
CA ASN A 516 11.67 43.38 -17.68
C ASN A 516 12.14 42.21 -16.82
N GLN A 517 13.07 42.49 -15.90
CA GLN A 517 13.60 41.47 -15.02
C GLN A 517 12.51 40.94 -14.08
N VAL A 518 12.58 39.65 -13.76
CA VAL A 518 11.81 39.04 -12.70
C VAL A 518 12.78 38.60 -11.62
N LEU A 519 12.42 38.93 -10.37
CA LEU A 519 13.12 38.48 -9.18
C LEU A 519 12.22 37.49 -8.44
N PRO A 520 12.36 36.18 -8.70
CA PRO A 520 11.62 35.19 -7.93
C PRO A 520 12.00 35.27 -6.46
N VAL A 521 11.00 35.18 -5.60
CA VAL A 521 11.16 35.20 -4.15
C VAL A 521 10.40 34.01 -3.57
N ARG A 522 10.97 33.34 -2.58
CA ARG A 522 10.21 32.46 -1.67
C ARG A 522 10.25 33.04 -0.26
N ARG A 523 9.42 32.56 0.66
CA ARG A 523 9.35 33.12 2.01
C ARG A 523 9.50 32.04 3.07
N GLU A 524 10.24 32.33 4.13
CA GLU A 524 10.41 31.47 5.30
C GLU A 524 9.92 32.22 6.54
N PRO A 525 9.07 31.62 7.39
CA PRO A 525 8.62 32.29 8.60
C PRO A 525 9.77 32.57 9.58
N VAL A 526 9.68 33.70 10.30
CA VAL A 526 10.67 34.12 11.31
C VAL A 526 10.09 34.04 12.72
#